data_AF-A0A1V4B0Y8-F1
#
_entry.id   AF-A0A1V4B0Y8-F1
#
_cell.length_a   1.000
_cell.length_b   1.000
_cell.length_c   1.000
_cell.angle_alpha   90.00
_cell.angle_beta   90.00
_cell.angle_gamma   90.00
#
_symmetry.space_group_name_H-M   'P 1'
#
loop_
_entity.id
_entity.type
_entity.pdbx_description
1 polymer ?
#
loop_
_entity_poly.entity_id
_entity_poly.type
_entity_poly.pdbx_seq_one_letter_code
_entity_poly.pdbx_strand_id
1 'polypeptide(L)'
;MHKNLIGQTEKQKRNCEEQQNRRADIKKKFPKTITFYTYERTVQKVEKRIAKLAAIYEKLDIKLRKSELKSLAITSYIDMSNSTDKFELLRFIHDQLVENNVSIKKLTLRLNRKFPEKGEWNRERLEDFVLFKD
;
A
#
# COMPACT_ATOMS: atom_id res chain seq x y z
N MET A 1 -5.86 17.51 28.64
CA MET A 1 -4.90 18.22 29.52
C MET A 1 -3.59 18.41 28.78
N HIS A 2 -3.36 19.60 28.20
CA HIS A 2 -2.11 19.95 27.54
C HIS A 2 -1.04 20.22 28.61
N LYS A 3 0.03 19.43 28.65
CA LYS A 3 1.20 19.72 29.48
C LYS A 3 1.95 20.90 28.84
N ASN A 4 1.74 22.10 29.39
CA ASN A 4 2.58 23.25 29.10
C ASN A 4 4.01 22.93 29.56
N LEU A 5 4.92 22.70 28.62
CA LEU A 5 6.34 22.56 28.89
C LEU A 5 6.89 23.94 29.30
N ILE A 6 6.78 24.23 30.60
CA ILE A 6 7.40 25.40 31.24
C ILE A 6 8.92 25.19 31.16
N GLY A 7 9.59 25.91 30.26
CA GLY A 7 11.05 25.80 30.09
C GLY A 7 11.63 26.21 28.74
N GLN A 8 10.84 26.73 27.80
CA GLN A 8 11.38 27.26 26.53
C GLN A 8 11.70 28.75 26.64
N THR A 9 12.96 29.11 26.37
CA THR A 9 13.41 30.50 26.26
C THR A 9 12.74 31.20 25.08
N GLU A 10 12.59 32.53 25.14
CA GLU A 10 11.93 33.28 24.05
C GLU A 10 12.60 33.10 22.68
N LYS A 11 13.91 32.84 22.66
CA LYS A 11 14.63 32.48 21.43
C LYS A 11 14.18 31.13 20.87
N GLN A 12 13.91 30.14 21.72
CA GLN A 12 13.39 28.83 21.29
C GLN A 12 11.96 28.94 20.76
N LYS A 13 11.12 29.78 21.37
CA LYS A 13 9.76 30.06 20.86
C LYS A 13 9.77 30.73 19.50
N ARG A 14 10.55 31.80 19.33
CA ARG A 14 10.71 32.50 18.03
C ARG A 14 11.24 31.58 16.93
N ASN A 15 12.22 30.73 17.25
CA ASN A 15 12.78 29.79 16.28
C ASN A 15 11.76 28.70 15.90
N CYS A 16 10.87 28.32 16.82
CA CYS A 16 9.76 27.41 16.53
C CYS A 16 8.72 28.04 15.61
N GLU A 17 8.35 29.30 15.88
CA GLU A 17 7.42 30.07 15.05
C GLU A 17 7.99 30.34 13.64
N GLU A 18 9.26 30.70 13.53
CA GLU A 18 9.94 30.85 12.23
C GLU A 18 10.01 29.52 11.46
N GLN A 19 10.27 28.39 12.15
CA GLN A 19 10.21 27.09 11.50
C GLN A 19 8.80 26.72 11.02
N GLN A 20 7.76 27.04 11.79
CA GLN A 20 6.37 26.81 11.39
C GLN A 20 6.01 27.67 10.17
N ASN A 21 6.38 28.95 10.18
CA ASN A 21 6.16 29.85 9.06
C ASN A 21 6.90 29.37 7.80
N ARG A 22 8.17 28.97 7.92
CA ARG A 22 8.92 28.36 6.80
C ARG A 22 8.24 27.11 6.24
N ARG A 23 7.73 26.23 7.10
CA ARG A 23 7.00 25.02 6.67
C ARG A 23 5.69 25.36 5.95
N ALA A 24 4.94 26.34 6.44
CA ALA A 24 3.71 26.81 5.79
C ALA A 24 4.01 27.44 4.42
N ASP A 25 5.09 28.22 4.31
CA ASP A 25 5.49 28.90 3.09
C ASP A 25 5.98 27.91 2.02
N ILE A 26 6.73 26.88 2.42
CA ILE A 26 7.12 25.76 1.56
C ILE A 26 5.88 24.98 1.10
N LYS A 27 4.94 24.68 2.00
CA LYS A 27 3.69 23.97 1.66
C LYS A 27 2.81 24.77 0.68
N LYS A 28 2.84 26.11 0.77
CA LYS A 28 2.12 27.00 -0.15
C LYS A 28 2.80 27.06 -1.53
N LYS A 29 4.13 27.14 -1.57
CA LYS A 29 4.91 27.17 -2.83
C LYS A 29 4.96 25.83 -3.55
N PHE A 30 4.96 24.74 -2.78
CA PHE A 30 5.06 23.37 -3.27
C PHE A 30 3.96 22.51 -2.64
N PRO A 31 2.69 22.66 -3.07
CA PRO A 31 1.56 21.94 -2.49
C PRO A 31 1.66 20.42 -2.62
N LYS A 32 2.52 19.93 -3.53
CA LYS A 32 2.80 18.52 -3.78
C LYS A 32 4.21 18.05 -3.37
N THR A 33 5.02 18.86 -2.66
CA THR A 33 6.32 18.32 -2.18
C THR A 33 6.10 17.20 -1.19
N ILE A 34 6.58 16.01 -1.55
CA ILE A 34 6.72 14.89 -0.64
C ILE A 34 7.82 15.28 0.37
N THR A 35 7.44 15.59 1.60
CA THR A 35 8.36 15.77 2.74
C THR A 35 9.06 14.45 3.10
N PHE A 36 10.19 14.51 3.81
CA PHE A 36 10.91 13.31 4.32
C PHE A 36 9.99 12.32 5.07
N TYR A 37 9.11 12.83 5.94
CA TYR A 37 8.12 12.01 6.66
C TYR A 37 7.10 11.31 5.75
N THR A 38 6.75 11.92 4.62
CA THR A 38 5.89 11.28 3.61
C THR A 38 6.64 10.22 2.80
N TYR A 39 7.95 10.33 2.62
CA TYR A 39 8.77 9.27 2.01
C TYR A 39 8.87 8.05 2.92
N GLU A 40 9.23 8.21 4.20
CA GLU A 40 9.31 7.08 5.15
C GLU A 40 7.98 6.31 5.24
N ARG A 41 6.87 7.04 5.35
CA ARG A 41 5.54 6.41 5.39
C ARG A 41 5.20 5.68 4.09
N THR A 42 5.65 6.19 2.94
CA THR A 42 5.44 5.54 1.65
C THR A 42 6.32 4.28 1.52
N VAL A 43 7.58 4.34 1.95
CA VAL A 43 8.49 3.19 1.99
C VAL A 43 7.90 2.08 2.86
N GLN A 44 7.45 2.38 4.08
CA GLN A 44 6.80 1.40 4.96
C GLN A 44 5.55 0.78 4.33
N LYS A 45 4.74 1.56 3.61
CA LYS A 45 3.56 1.04 2.90
C LYS A 45 3.95 0.09 1.77
N VAL A 46 4.99 0.43 1.01
CA VAL A 46 5.53 -0.41 -0.07
C VAL A 46 6.13 -1.69 0.51
N GLU A 47 6.87 -1.65 1.62
CA GLU A 47 7.41 -2.84 2.29
C GLU A 47 6.31 -3.80 2.76
N LYS A 48 5.25 -3.28 3.38
CA LYS A 48 4.08 -4.10 3.74
C LYS A 48 3.45 -4.74 2.50
N ARG A 49 3.43 -4.02 1.38
CA ARG A 49 2.93 -4.49 0.09
C ARG A 49 3.80 -5.63 -0.48
N ILE A 50 5.12 -5.47 -0.41
CA ILE A 50 6.11 -6.49 -0.80
C ILE A 50 5.84 -7.78 -0.04
N ALA A 51 5.70 -7.71 1.29
CA ALA A 51 5.45 -8.90 2.11
C ALA A 51 4.13 -9.59 1.73
N LYS A 52 3.05 -8.82 1.53
CA LYS A 52 1.75 -9.39 1.12
C LYS A 52 1.80 -10.06 -0.25
N LEU A 53 2.40 -9.40 -1.24
CA LEU A 53 2.51 -9.95 -2.59
C LEU A 53 3.42 -11.17 -2.62
N ALA A 54 4.54 -11.15 -1.88
CA ALA A 54 5.44 -12.30 -1.77
C ALA A 54 4.69 -13.56 -1.28
N ALA A 55 3.88 -13.42 -0.23
CA ALA A 55 3.11 -14.52 0.32
C ALA A 55 2.06 -15.05 -0.66
N ILE A 56 1.41 -14.18 -1.44
CA ILE A 56 0.49 -14.60 -2.50
C ILE A 56 1.24 -15.37 -3.59
N TYR A 57 2.37 -14.85 -4.07
CA TYR A 57 3.15 -15.48 -5.14
C TYR A 57 3.72 -16.82 -4.73
N GLU A 58 4.12 -16.99 -3.47
CA GLU A 58 4.51 -18.28 -2.92
C GLU A 58 3.37 -19.30 -3.00
N LYS A 59 2.13 -18.90 -2.65
CA LYS A 59 0.94 -19.77 -2.75
C LYS A 59 0.56 -20.10 -4.20
N LEU A 60 0.89 -19.22 -5.14
CA LEU A 60 0.65 -19.42 -6.57
C LEU A 60 1.82 -20.09 -7.30
N ASP A 61 2.91 -20.43 -6.60
CA ASP A 61 4.15 -20.94 -7.20
C ASP A 61 4.73 -20.02 -8.30
N ILE A 62 4.55 -18.70 -8.13
CA ILE A 62 5.10 -17.69 -9.03
C ILE A 62 6.48 -17.28 -8.52
N LYS A 63 7.52 -17.56 -9.32
CA LYS A 63 8.90 -17.19 -8.99
C LYS A 63 9.23 -15.81 -9.56
N LEU A 64 9.58 -14.88 -8.68
CA LEU A 64 10.00 -13.53 -9.04
C LEU A 64 11.32 -13.17 -8.36
N ARG A 65 12.12 -12.35 -9.04
CA ARG A 65 13.29 -11.70 -8.44
C ARG A 65 12.84 -10.63 -7.46
N LYS A 66 13.69 -10.32 -6.46
CA LYS A 66 13.40 -9.27 -5.46
C LYS A 66 13.12 -7.90 -6.12
N SER A 67 13.82 -7.57 -7.20
CA SER A 67 13.61 -6.33 -7.96
C SER A 67 12.23 -6.28 -8.66
N GLU A 68 11.77 -7.40 -9.21
CA GLU A 68 10.47 -7.53 -9.85
C GLU A 68 9.34 -7.41 -8.82
N LEU A 69 9.46 -8.11 -7.70
CA LEU A 69 8.53 -8.02 -6.59
C LEU A 69 8.42 -6.59 -6.05
N LYS A 70 9.55 -5.88 -5.89
CA LYS A 70 9.57 -4.48 -5.45
C LYS A 70 8.87 -3.57 -6.46
N SER A 71 9.09 -3.81 -7.75
CA SER A 71 8.45 -3.03 -8.82
C SER A 71 6.93 -3.25 -8.82
N LEU A 72 6.47 -4.51 -8.74
CA LEU A 72 5.04 -4.85 -8.65
C LEU A 72 4.40 -4.29 -7.38
N ALA A 73 5.10 -4.28 -6.25
CA ALA A 73 4.61 -3.67 -5.02
C ALA A 73 4.36 -2.16 -5.18
N ILE A 74 5.27 -1.45 -5.85
CA ILE A 74 5.11 -0.03 -6.18
C ILE A 74 3.94 0.15 -7.15
N THR A 75 3.87 -0.63 -8.23
CA THR A 75 2.76 -0.60 -9.19
C THR A 75 1.43 -0.79 -8.48
N SER A 76 1.30 -1.81 -7.63
CA SER A 76 0.07 -2.06 -6.88
C SER A 76 -0.29 -0.92 -5.93
N TYR A 77 0.71 -0.26 -5.35
CA TYR A 77 0.49 0.89 -4.47
C TYR A 77 -0.10 2.08 -5.23
N ILE A 78 0.39 2.33 -6.44
CA ILE A 78 -0.08 3.40 -7.32
C ILE A 78 -1.45 3.04 -7.92
N ASP A 79 -1.60 1.83 -8.46
CA ASP A 79 -2.82 1.42 -9.17
C ASP A 79 -4.02 1.35 -8.22
N MET A 80 -3.80 0.83 -7.00
CA MET A 80 -4.86 0.75 -6.00
C MET A 80 -5.04 2.00 -5.16
N SER A 81 -4.19 3.04 -5.28
CA SER A 81 -4.52 4.32 -4.65
C SER A 81 -5.73 4.98 -5.30
N ASN A 82 -6.08 4.56 -6.51
CA ASN A 82 -7.18 5.10 -7.30
C ASN A 82 -8.39 4.15 -7.42
N SER A 83 -8.31 2.93 -6.90
CA SER A 83 -9.39 1.92 -7.02
C SER A 83 -9.61 1.12 -5.75
N THR A 84 -10.71 1.42 -5.04
CA THR A 84 -11.14 0.69 -3.84
C THR A 84 -11.45 -0.78 -4.17
N ASP A 85 -12.10 -1.04 -5.30
CA ASP A 85 -12.43 -2.39 -5.77
C ASP A 85 -11.20 -3.28 -5.91
N LYS A 86 -10.16 -2.82 -6.62
CA LYS A 86 -8.92 -3.59 -6.80
C LYS A 86 -8.25 -3.88 -5.46
N PHE A 87 -8.29 -2.92 -4.54
CA PHE A 87 -7.75 -3.09 -3.19
C PHE A 87 -8.52 -4.14 -2.38
N GLU A 88 -9.84 -4.10 -2.40
CA GLU A 88 -10.68 -5.10 -1.72
C GLU A 88 -10.48 -6.49 -2.29
N LEU A 89 -10.35 -6.60 -3.61
CA LEU A 89 -10.09 -7.88 -4.28
C LEU A 89 -8.74 -8.47 -3.88
N LEU A 90 -7.66 -7.67 -3.93
CA LEU A 90 -6.33 -8.11 -3.53
C LEU A 90 -6.30 -8.50 -2.04
N ARG A 91 -6.98 -7.72 -1.18
CA ARG A 91 -7.10 -8.05 0.25
C ARG A 91 -7.81 -9.39 0.42
N PHE A 92 -8.93 -9.60 -0.27
CA PHE A 92 -9.65 -10.86 -0.20
C PHE A 92 -8.78 -12.04 -0.67
N ILE A 93 -8.06 -11.90 -1.78
CA ILE A 93 -7.14 -12.94 -2.28
C ILE A 93 -6.07 -13.27 -1.23
N HIS A 94 -5.45 -12.25 -0.64
CA HIS A 94 -4.47 -12.41 0.43
C HIS A 94 -5.06 -13.19 1.62
N ASP A 95 -6.19 -12.72 2.16
CA ASP A 95 -6.81 -13.32 3.34
C ASP A 95 -7.19 -14.78 3.08
N GLN A 96 -7.63 -15.10 1.85
CA GLN A 96 -8.01 -16.46 1.49
C GLN A 96 -6.80 -17.39 1.28
N LEU A 97 -5.80 -16.98 0.50
CA LEU A 97 -4.65 -17.83 0.17
C LEU A 97 -3.62 -17.91 1.30
N VAL A 98 -3.38 -16.80 1.99
CA VAL A 98 -2.29 -16.67 2.96
C VAL A 98 -2.78 -16.94 4.36
N GLU A 99 -3.81 -16.23 4.83
CA GLU A 99 -4.29 -16.34 6.21
C GLU A 99 -5.15 -17.59 6.42
N ASN A 100 -6.07 -17.86 5.50
CA ASN A 100 -6.97 -19.02 5.59
C ASN A 100 -6.44 -20.28 4.88
N ASN A 101 -5.29 -20.17 4.21
CA ASN A 101 -4.62 -21.27 3.50
C ASN A 101 -5.56 -22.07 2.56
N VAL A 102 -6.47 -21.37 1.89
CA VAL A 102 -7.46 -21.96 0.98
C VAL A 102 -6.77 -22.37 -0.32
N SER A 103 -7.13 -23.51 -0.90
CA SER A 103 -6.60 -23.92 -2.20
C SER A 103 -7.05 -22.98 -3.32
N ILE A 104 -6.24 -22.85 -4.37
CA ILE A 104 -6.54 -21.99 -5.54
C ILE A 104 -7.93 -22.32 -6.14
N LYS A 105 -8.26 -23.60 -6.27
CA LYS A 105 -9.58 -24.05 -6.76
C LYS A 105 -10.74 -23.56 -5.88
N LYS A 106 -10.57 -23.55 -4.56
CA LYS A 106 -11.59 -23.02 -3.63
C LYS A 106 -11.61 -21.49 -3.64
N LEU A 107 -10.46 -20.83 -3.82
CA LEU A 107 -10.39 -19.38 -3.96
C LEU A 107 -11.18 -18.92 -5.20
N THR A 108 -10.96 -19.51 -6.37
CA THR A 108 -11.65 -19.10 -7.61
C THR A 108 -13.16 -19.24 -7.47
N LEU A 109 -13.64 -20.33 -6.86
CA LEU A 109 -15.06 -20.50 -6.53
C LEU A 109 -15.59 -19.41 -5.58
N ARG A 110 -14.80 -19.02 -4.57
CA ARG A 110 -15.17 -17.94 -3.64
C ARG A 110 -15.17 -16.57 -4.32
N LEU A 111 -14.21 -16.31 -5.21
CA LEU A 111 -14.14 -15.09 -6.01
C LEU A 111 -15.37 -14.98 -6.92
N ASN A 112 -15.73 -16.03 -7.65
CA ASN A 112 -16.92 -16.06 -8.51
C ASN A 112 -18.23 -15.80 -7.75
N ARG A 113 -18.32 -16.28 -6.50
CA ARG A 113 -19.51 -16.05 -5.66
C ARG A 113 -19.56 -14.65 -5.08
N LYS A 114 -18.41 -14.09 -4.72
CA LYS A 114 -18.32 -12.80 -4.01
C LYS A 114 -18.27 -11.61 -4.96
N PHE A 115 -17.67 -11.78 -6.13
CA PHE A 115 -17.44 -10.74 -7.14
C PHE A 115 -17.92 -11.21 -8.53
N PRO A 116 -19.19 -11.59 -8.70
CA PRO A 116 -19.72 -12.10 -9.97
C PRO A 116 -19.61 -11.08 -11.11
N GLU A 117 -19.66 -9.78 -10.80
CA GLU A 117 -19.54 -8.67 -11.75
C GLU A 117 -18.16 -8.55 -12.39
N LYS A 118 -17.13 -9.14 -11.77
CA LYS A 118 -15.78 -9.17 -12.35
C LYS A 118 -15.64 -10.29 -13.39
N GLY A 119 -16.66 -11.10 -13.64
CA GLY A 119 -16.63 -12.22 -14.57
C GLY A 119 -15.94 -13.47 -13.98
N GLU A 120 -15.77 -14.49 -14.81
CA GLU A 120 -15.30 -15.79 -14.32
C GLU A 120 -13.82 -15.76 -13.93
N TRP A 121 -13.54 -16.19 -12.71
CA TRP A 121 -12.22 -16.38 -12.12
C TRP A 121 -11.76 -17.82 -12.37
N ASN A 122 -10.62 -17.92 -13.02
CA ASN A 122 -9.83 -19.13 -13.11
C ASN A 122 -8.40 -18.83 -12.61
N ARG A 123 -7.50 -19.82 -12.69
CA ARG A 123 -6.13 -19.65 -12.22
C ARG A 123 -5.36 -18.59 -13.03
N GLU A 124 -5.42 -18.66 -14.35
CA GLU A 124 -4.70 -17.71 -15.23
C GLU A 124 -5.12 -16.27 -14.95
N ARG A 125 -6.42 -16.02 -14.88
CA ARG A 125 -6.96 -14.70 -14.56
C ARG A 125 -6.56 -14.21 -13.18
N LEU A 126 -6.52 -15.11 -12.19
CA LEU A 126 -6.01 -14.77 -10.87
C LEU A 126 -4.54 -14.35 -10.92
N GLU A 127 -3.72 -15.09 -11.66
CA GLU A 127 -2.29 -14.80 -11.86
C GLU A 127 -2.11 -13.46 -12.58
N ASP A 128 -2.84 -13.20 -13.66
CA ASP A 128 -2.78 -11.95 -14.41
C ASP A 128 -3.21 -10.75 -13.57
N PHE A 129 -4.27 -10.90 -12.76
CA PHE A 129 -4.70 -9.87 -11.82
C PHE A 129 -3.62 -9.54 -10.79
N VAL A 130 -3.03 -10.56 -10.12
CA VAL A 130 -2.02 -10.31 -9.08
C VAL A 130 -0.68 -9.83 -9.67
N LEU A 131 -0.41 -10.14 -10.94
CA LEU A 131 0.74 -9.63 -11.70
C LEU A 131 0.47 -8.25 -12.32
N PHE A 132 -0.73 -7.70 -12.18
CA PHE A 132 -1.12 -6.39 -12.71
C PHE A 132 -0.91 -6.28 -14.23
N LYS A 133 -1.30 -7.32 -14.98
CA LYS A 133 -1.22 -7.36 -16.45
C LYS A 133 -2.50 -6.86 -17.14
N ASP A 134 -3.57 -6.64 -16.38
CA ASP A 134 -4.86 -6.11 -16.85
C ASP A 134 -4.78 -4.65 -17.32
#